data_AF-A0A7L4RJF3-F1
#
_entry.id   AF-A0A7L4RJF3-F1
#
_cell.length_a   1.000
_cell.length_b   1.000
_cell.length_c   1.000
_cell.angle_alpha   90.00
_cell.angle_beta   90.00
_cell.angle_gamma   90.00
#
_symmetry.space_group_name_H-M   'P 1'
#
loop_
_entity.id
_entity.type
_entity.pdbx_description
1 polymer ?
#
loop_
_entity_poly.entity_id
_entity_poly.type
_entity_poly.pdbx_seq_one_letter_code
_entity_poly.pdbx_strand_id
1 'polypeptide(L)'
;VRTAPSFFAEIGIARASGGEAVGGFEPRERMILALKEHVLSKTLGMACVSCGATRFIYLATAKDSDLKCARCGMASLAPESGTKEEKEYAAGLIRSYGVRALIALSVYGIGPSTAARILKKLHRDESAFYLDIMEAQKAFVKNKKYWKLK
;
A
#
# COMPACT_ATOMS: atom_id res chain seq x y z
N VAL A 1 -2.78 0.49 15.89
CA VAL A 1 -2.37 1.90 16.12
C VAL A 1 -2.23 2.56 14.75
N ARG A 2 -2.94 3.67 14.49
CA ARG A 2 -2.97 4.30 13.15
C ARG A 2 -1.65 5.06 12.94
N THR A 3 -0.85 4.65 11.98
CA THR A 3 0.41 5.30 11.59
C THR A 3 0.16 6.75 11.15
N ALA A 4 1.07 7.66 11.53
CA ALA A 4 1.08 9.03 11.03
C ALA A 4 1.16 9.03 9.48
N PRO A 5 0.53 10.01 8.80
CA PRO A 5 0.64 10.13 7.35
C PRO A 5 2.11 10.28 6.95
N SER A 6 2.56 9.54 5.95
CA SER A 6 3.88 9.76 5.33
C SER A 6 3.98 11.18 4.76
N PHE A 7 5.20 11.70 4.61
CA PHE A 7 5.48 12.98 3.92
C PHE A 7 4.65 13.17 2.62
N PHE A 8 4.58 12.16 1.76
CA PHE A 8 3.75 12.22 0.53
C PHE A 8 2.24 12.26 0.80
N ALA A 9 1.79 11.62 1.87
CA ALA A 9 0.41 11.72 2.30
C ALA A 9 0.10 13.12 2.84
N GLU A 10 1.04 13.75 3.55
CA GLU A 10 0.91 15.14 4.01
C GLU A 10 0.86 16.13 2.84
N ILE A 11 1.74 15.99 1.84
CA ILE A 11 1.66 16.77 0.60
C ILE A 11 0.31 16.57 -0.11
N GLY A 12 -0.15 15.31 -0.18
CA GLY A 12 -1.47 14.99 -0.74
C GLY A 12 -2.62 15.64 0.03
N ILE A 13 -2.54 15.66 1.37
CA ILE A 13 -3.50 16.35 2.25
C ILE A 13 -3.48 17.85 1.97
N ALA A 14 -2.30 18.47 1.98
CA ALA A 14 -2.11 19.91 1.76
C ALA A 14 -2.65 20.36 0.40
N ARG A 15 -2.40 19.58 -0.66
CA ARG A 15 -2.92 19.81 -2.02
C ARG A 15 -4.43 19.61 -2.14
N ALA A 16 -5.02 18.70 -1.37
CA ALA A 16 -6.47 18.51 -1.36
C ALA A 16 -7.20 19.60 -0.56
N SER A 17 -6.52 20.26 0.38
CA SER A 17 -7.08 21.34 1.20
C SER A 17 -6.87 22.74 0.65
N GLY A 18 -5.80 22.97 -0.14
CA GLY A 18 -5.56 24.24 -0.83
C GLY A 18 -6.36 24.32 -2.12
N GLY A 19 -7.11 25.42 -2.31
CA GLY A 19 -7.74 25.73 -3.59
C GLY A 19 -6.72 25.73 -4.71
N GLU A 20 -7.16 25.36 -5.91
CA GLU A 20 -6.39 25.12 -7.13
C GLU A 20 -5.39 26.24 -7.44
N ALA A 21 -4.19 26.16 -6.90
CA ALA A 21 -3.03 26.89 -7.36
C ALA A 21 -2.06 25.86 -7.95
N VAL A 22 -2.30 25.46 -9.20
CA VAL A 22 -1.32 24.70 -9.97
C VAL A 22 -0.92 25.52 -11.20
N GLY A 23 -0.29 26.66 -10.94
CA GLY A 23 0.77 27.16 -11.79
C GLY A 23 2.04 26.39 -11.43
N GLY A 24 2.41 25.43 -12.27
CA GLY A 24 3.59 24.58 -12.06
C GLY A 24 3.28 23.14 -12.45
N PHE A 25 3.56 22.81 -13.72
CA PHE A 25 3.57 21.43 -14.21
C PHE A 25 4.67 20.66 -13.47
N GLU A 26 4.37 20.14 -12.28
CA GLU A 26 5.25 19.18 -11.64
C GLU A 26 5.09 17.87 -12.42
N PRO A 27 6.16 17.34 -13.05
CA PRO A 27 6.03 16.19 -13.94
C PRO A 27 5.53 14.99 -13.13
N ARG A 28 4.40 14.41 -13.54
CA ARG A 28 3.77 13.24 -12.90
C ARG A 28 4.78 12.13 -12.58
N GLU A 29 5.80 12.00 -13.41
CA GLU A 29 6.92 11.07 -13.27
C GLU A 29 7.73 11.28 -11.99
N ARG A 30 8.05 12.53 -11.59
CA ARG A 30 8.79 12.80 -10.34
C ARG A 30 8.00 12.36 -9.11
N MET A 31 6.70 12.60 -9.11
CA MET A 31 5.83 12.19 -8.01
C MET A 31 5.74 10.67 -7.89
N ILE A 32 5.62 9.97 -9.04
CA ILE A 32 5.61 8.50 -9.10
C ILE A 32 6.95 7.94 -8.59
N LEU A 33 8.06 8.50 -9.06
CA LEU A 33 9.40 8.09 -8.64
C LEU A 33 9.59 8.26 -7.14
N ALA A 34 9.19 9.41 -6.60
CA ALA A 34 9.33 9.71 -5.19
C ALA A 34 8.44 8.80 -4.32
N LEU A 35 7.21 8.48 -4.76
CA LEU A 35 6.38 7.47 -4.10
C LEU A 35 7.03 6.08 -4.14
N LYS A 36 7.59 5.69 -5.29
CA LYS A 36 8.27 4.40 -5.46
C LYS A 36 9.43 4.26 -4.49
N GLU A 37 10.33 5.26 -4.42
CA GLU A 37 11.45 5.27 -3.47
C GLU A 37 10.98 5.21 -2.01
N HIS A 38 9.92 5.96 -1.68
CA HIS A 38 9.35 5.94 -0.34
C HIS A 38 8.74 4.59 0.02
N VAL A 39 8.09 3.91 -0.91
CA VAL A 39 7.49 2.60 -0.64
C VAL A 39 8.57 1.53 -0.52
N LEU A 40 9.55 1.52 -1.41
CA LEU A 40 10.62 0.52 -1.40
C LEU A 40 11.51 0.62 -0.17
N SER A 41 11.69 1.81 0.41
CA SER A 41 12.48 2.00 1.63
C SER A 41 11.80 1.50 2.91
N LYS A 42 10.54 1.03 2.86
CA LYS A 42 9.82 0.56 4.05
C LYS A 42 10.16 -0.88 4.42
N THR A 43 10.21 -1.13 5.72
CA THR A 43 10.16 -2.45 6.32
C THR A 43 8.76 -2.71 6.86
N LEU A 44 8.13 -3.82 6.44
CA LEU A 44 6.79 -4.21 6.84
C LEU A 44 6.83 -5.34 7.86
N GLY A 45 6.13 -5.16 8.99
CA GLY A 45 5.78 -6.24 9.90
C GLY A 45 4.57 -7.00 9.38
N MET A 46 4.73 -8.30 9.12
CA MET A 46 3.71 -9.18 8.61
C MET A 46 3.49 -10.33 9.59
N ALA A 47 2.25 -10.76 9.77
CA ALA A 47 1.91 -11.91 10.57
C ALA A 47 1.29 -13.01 9.70
N CYS A 48 1.68 -14.25 9.96
CA CYS A 48 1.06 -15.41 9.35
C CYS A 48 -0.31 -15.66 9.98
N VAL A 49 -1.37 -15.65 9.16
CA VAL A 49 -2.75 -15.85 9.64
C VAL A 49 -2.96 -17.24 10.23
N SER A 50 -2.25 -18.26 9.72
CA SER A 50 -2.44 -19.64 10.14
C SER A 50 -1.69 -20.03 11.42
N CYS A 51 -0.51 -19.46 11.69
CA CYS A 51 0.32 -19.88 12.84
C CYS A 51 0.78 -18.73 13.75
N GLY A 52 0.40 -17.49 13.44
CA GLY A 52 0.73 -16.30 14.21
C GLY A 52 2.20 -15.86 14.15
N ALA A 53 3.06 -16.55 13.40
CA ALA A 53 4.47 -16.16 13.26
C ALA A 53 4.58 -14.78 12.59
N THR A 54 5.32 -13.88 13.22
CA THR A 54 5.65 -12.57 12.66
C THR A 54 6.92 -12.64 11.83
N ARG A 55 6.99 -11.81 10.79
CA ARG A 55 8.14 -11.67 9.90
C ARG A 55 8.23 -10.23 9.44
N PHE A 56 9.46 -9.72 9.39
CA PHE A 56 9.75 -8.43 8.78
C PHE A 56 10.19 -8.62 7.33
N ILE A 57 9.67 -7.80 6.43
CA ILE A 57 10.02 -7.81 5.01
C ILE A 57 10.48 -6.41 4.62
N TYR A 58 11.70 -6.31 4.10
CA TYR A 58 12.21 -5.09 3.50
C TYR A 58 11.81 -5.04 2.03
N LEU A 59 11.01 -4.04 1.64
CA LEU A 59 10.36 -4.02 0.33
C LEU A 59 11.35 -3.90 -0.84
N ALA A 60 12.44 -3.15 -0.70
CA ALA A 60 13.42 -2.99 -1.78
C ALA A 60 14.11 -4.31 -2.18
N THR A 61 14.20 -5.28 -1.26
CA THR A 61 14.84 -6.58 -1.51
C THR A 61 13.85 -7.74 -1.56
N ALA A 62 12.54 -7.46 -1.44
CA ALA A 62 11.53 -8.50 -1.34
C ALA A 62 11.41 -9.28 -2.65
N LYS A 63 11.42 -10.62 -2.56
CA LYS A 63 11.12 -11.51 -3.68
C LYS A 63 9.87 -12.34 -3.37
N ASP A 64 9.20 -12.82 -4.41
CA ASP A 64 8.00 -13.65 -4.26
C ASP A 64 8.28 -14.96 -3.50
N SER A 65 9.52 -15.47 -3.57
CA SER A 65 9.98 -16.62 -2.79
C SER A 65 9.93 -16.39 -1.28
N ASP A 66 10.07 -15.15 -0.84
CA ASP A 66 10.21 -14.78 0.58
C ASP A 66 8.85 -14.64 1.29
N LEU A 67 7.75 -14.71 0.52
CA LEU A 67 6.38 -14.50 0.99
C LEU A 67 5.76 -15.75 1.63
N LYS A 68 6.57 -16.78 1.86
CA LYS A 68 6.20 -17.97 2.61
C LYS A 68 6.51 -17.78 4.10
N CYS A 69 5.65 -18.31 4.94
CA CYS A 69 5.92 -18.36 6.37
C CYS A 69 7.07 -19.33 6.67
N ALA A 70 8.09 -18.88 7.40
CA ALA A 70 9.21 -19.73 7.80
C ALA A 70 8.80 -20.81 8.83
N ARG A 71 7.71 -20.59 9.59
CA ARG A 71 7.26 -21.51 10.64
C ARG A 71 6.38 -22.65 10.11
N CYS A 72 5.37 -22.34 9.29
CA CYS A 72 4.41 -23.33 8.79
C CYS A 72 4.51 -23.60 7.27
N GLY A 73 5.40 -22.91 6.55
CA GLY A 73 5.56 -23.05 5.10
C GLY A 73 4.43 -22.45 4.24
N MET A 74 3.29 -22.07 4.85
CA MET A 74 2.15 -21.51 4.13
C MET A 74 2.39 -20.07 3.66
N ALA A 75 1.89 -19.74 2.47
CA ALA A 75 1.85 -18.38 1.93
C ALA A 75 0.61 -17.62 2.45
N SER A 76 0.56 -17.41 3.77
CA SER A 76 -0.56 -16.78 4.48
C SER A 76 -0.14 -15.55 5.28
N LEU A 77 0.85 -14.81 4.76
CA LEU A 77 1.33 -13.56 5.38
C LEU A 77 0.34 -12.43 5.13
N ALA A 78 -0.01 -11.69 6.18
CA ALA A 78 -0.91 -10.55 6.15
C ALA A 78 -0.34 -9.40 7.00
N PRO A 79 -0.73 -8.14 6.73
CA PRO A 79 -0.38 -7.03 7.62
C PRO A 79 -0.95 -7.26 9.03
N GLU A 80 -0.23 -6.80 10.05
CA GLU A 80 -0.66 -6.96 11.44
C GLU A 80 -1.94 -6.18 11.78
N SER A 81 -2.22 -5.11 11.02
CA SER A 81 -3.41 -4.28 11.14
C SER A 81 -4.60 -4.85 10.39
N GLY A 82 -5.80 -4.74 10.98
CA GLY A 82 -7.08 -5.08 10.35
C GLY A 82 -7.85 -6.15 11.12
N THR A 83 -9.09 -6.40 10.69
CA THR A 83 -9.92 -7.50 11.19
C THR A 83 -9.39 -8.85 10.68
N LYS A 84 -9.91 -9.96 11.22
CA LYS A 84 -9.51 -11.31 10.78
C LYS A 84 -9.80 -11.53 9.29
N GLU A 85 -10.98 -11.12 8.82
CA GLU A 85 -11.39 -11.23 7.42
C GLU A 85 -10.50 -10.40 6.48
N GLU A 86 -10.15 -9.18 6.88
CA GLU A 86 -9.24 -8.33 6.11
C GLU A 86 -7.85 -8.96 5.98
N LYS A 87 -7.36 -9.60 7.05
CA LYS A 87 -6.07 -10.31 7.04
C LYS A 87 -6.10 -11.53 6.14
N GLU A 88 -7.16 -12.32 6.19
CA GLU A 88 -7.33 -13.48 5.30
C GLU A 88 -7.38 -13.04 3.84
N TYR A 89 -8.10 -11.95 3.55
CA TYR A 89 -8.17 -11.44 2.19
C TYR A 89 -6.84 -10.85 1.71
N ALA A 90 -6.13 -10.11 2.58
CA ALA A 90 -4.79 -9.61 2.30
C ALA A 90 -3.80 -10.75 2.01
N ALA A 91 -3.84 -11.82 2.81
CA ALA A 91 -3.02 -13.01 2.60
C ALA A 91 -3.30 -13.66 1.24
N GLY A 92 -4.58 -13.74 0.84
CA GLY A 92 -4.97 -14.22 -0.49
C GLY A 92 -4.41 -13.36 -1.63
N LEU A 93 -4.41 -12.03 -1.46
CA LEU A 93 -3.82 -11.11 -2.43
C LEU A 93 -2.30 -11.27 -2.52
N ILE A 94 -1.61 -11.38 -1.39
CA ILE A 94 -0.15 -11.58 -1.33
C ILE A 94 0.23 -12.92 -1.97
N ARG A 95 -0.55 -13.97 -1.72
CA ARG A 95 -0.35 -15.28 -2.36
C ARG A 95 -0.51 -15.22 -3.88
N SER A 96 -1.43 -14.39 -4.39
CA SER A 96 -1.78 -14.36 -5.82
C SER A 96 -0.92 -13.39 -6.63
N TYR A 97 -0.61 -12.22 -6.07
CA TYR A 97 0.07 -11.12 -6.76
C TYR A 97 1.49 -10.86 -6.25
N GLY A 98 1.93 -11.58 -5.21
CA GLY A 98 3.30 -11.52 -4.71
C GLY A 98 3.68 -10.17 -4.13
N VAL A 99 4.90 -9.71 -4.43
CA VAL A 99 5.48 -8.45 -3.94
C VAL A 99 4.64 -7.24 -4.36
N ARG A 100 3.96 -7.28 -5.51
CA ARG A 100 3.05 -6.18 -5.92
C ARG A 100 1.92 -5.95 -4.91
N ALA A 101 1.37 -7.01 -4.32
CA ALA A 101 0.36 -6.85 -3.28
C ALA A 101 0.93 -6.21 -2.01
N LEU A 102 2.17 -6.57 -1.61
CA LEU A 102 2.83 -5.92 -0.48
C LEU A 102 3.02 -4.42 -0.73
N ILE A 103 3.48 -4.04 -1.92
CA ILE A 103 3.67 -2.64 -2.31
C ILE A 103 2.35 -1.89 -2.17
N ALA A 104 1.25 -2.40 -2.73
CA ALA A 104 -0.06 -1.76 -2.64
C ALA A 104 -0.56 -1.63 -1.19
N LEU A 105 -0.43 -2.69 -0.38
CA LEU A 105 -0.87 -2.72 1.02
C LEU A 105 0.01 -1.87 1.95
N SER A 106 1.24 -1.56 1.55
CA SER A 106 2.16 -0.70 2.33
C SER A 106 1.79 0.79 2.30
N VAL A 107 0.92 1.17 1.36
CA VAL A 107 0.56 2.57 1.13
C VAL A 107 -0.58 2.95 2.06
N TYR A 108 -0.43 4.15 2.63
CA TYR A 108 -1.38 4.68 3.58
C TYR A 108 -2.78 4.77 2.99
N GLY A 109 -3.77 4.18 3.68
CA GLY A 109 -5.17 4.23 3.28
C GLY A 109 -5.59 3.20 2.23
N ILE A 110 -4.67 2.33 1.79
CA ILE A 110 -5.00 1.22 0.89
C ILE A 110 -5.21 -0.05 1.72
N GLY A 111 -6.47 -0.43 1.88
CA GLY A 111 -6.85 -1.72 2.46
C GLY A 111 -6.95 -2.85 1.42
N PRO A 112 -7.24 -4.09 1.85
CA PRO A 112 -7.30 -5.27 0.97
C PRO A 112 -8.28 -5.10 -0.20
N SER A 113 -9.46 -4.54 0.05
CA SER A 113 -10.46 -4.29 -1.00
C SER A 113 -10.00 -3.31 -2.06
N THR A 114 -9.32 -2.23 -1.65
CA THR A 114 -8.77 -1.24 -2.59
C THR A 114 -7.56 -1.81 -3.33
N ALA A 115 -6.67 -2.51 -2.64
CA ALA A 115 -5.53 -3.20 -3.25
C ALA A 115 -5.99 -4.20 -4.31
N ALA A 116 -7.02 -5.01 -4.03
CA ALA A 116 -7.60 -5.94 -4.99
C ALA A 116 -8.09 -5.25 -6.27
N ARG A 117 -8.71 -4.07 -6.16
CA ARG A 117 -9.16 -3.29 -7.32
C ARG A 117 -7.98 -2.79 -8.17
N ILE A 118 -6.92 -2.32 -7.53
CA ILE A 118 -5.70 -1.89 -8.23
C ILE A 118 -5.07 -3.09 -8.93
N LEU A 119 -4.80 -4.17 -8.20
CA LEU A 119 -4.08 -5.35 -8.71
C LEU A 119 -4.81 -6.09 -9.85
N LYS A 120 -6.14 -5.99 -9.92
CA LYS A 120 -6.95 -6.56 -11.01
C LYS A 120 -6.83 -5.79 -12.32
N LYS A 121 -6.39 -4.53 -12.30
CA LYS A 121 -6.22 -3.74 -13.52
C LYS A 121 -5.00 -4.25 -14.30
N LEU A 122 -5.07 -4.18 -15.62
CA LEU A 122 -3.94 -4.50 -16.48
C LEU A 122 -2.96 -3.32 -16.51
N HIS A 123 -1.82 -3.48 -15.83
CA HIS A 123 -0.72 -2.50 -15.87
C HIS A 123 0.29 -2.90 -16.94
N ARG A 124 0.43 -2.06 -17.97
CA ARG A 124 1.45 -2.24 -19.03
C ARG A 124 2.86 -2.01 -18.50
N ASP A 125 2.99 -1.01 -17.64
CA ASP A 125 4.27 -0.56 -17.08
C ASP A 125 4.19 -0.45 -15.55
N GLU A 126 5.35 -0.48 -14.91
CA GLU A 126 5.46 -0.30 -13.46
C GLU A 126 4.98 1.10 -13.02
N SER A 127 5.25 2.13 -13.83
CA SER A 127 4.78 3.50 -13.58
C SER A 127 3.26 3.60 -13.54
N ALA A 128 2.55 2.83 -14.38
CA ALA A 128 1.09 2.81 -14.38
C ALA A 128 0.52 2.18 -13.10
N PHE A 129 1.19 1.16 -12.56
CA PHE A 129 0.84 0.56 -11.28
C PHE A 129 1.00 1.55 -10.11
N TYR A 130 2.13 2.27 -10.04
CA TYR A 130 2.35 3.28 -9.01
C TYR A 130 1.44 4.51 -9.15
N LEU A 131 1.06 4.87 -10.38
CA LEU A 131 0.05 5.92 -10.63
C LEU A 131 -1.29 5.54 -10.00
N ASP A 132 -1.78 4.32 -10.24
CA ASP A 132 -3.04 3.82 -9.66
C ASP A 132 -3.00 3.82 -8.12
N ILE A 133 -1.87 3.42 -7.53
CA ILE A 133 -1.66 3.46 -6.08
C ILE A 133 -1.74 4.91 -5.57
N MET A 134 -1.07 5.84 -6.25
CA MET A 134 -1.06 7.26 -5.88
C MET A 134 -2.46 7.88 -5.96
N GLU A 135 -3.24 7.54 -6.99
CA GLU A 135 -4.62 7.98 -7.14
C GLU A 135 -5.52 7.43 -6.05
N ALA A 136 -5.39 6.14 -5.71
CA ALA A 136 -6.13 5.52 -4.62
C ALA A 136 -5.80 6.15 -3.26
N GLN A 137 -4.53 6.44 -2.99
CA GLN A 137 -4.11 7.16 -1.79
C GLN A 137 -4.70 8.56 -1.73
N LYS A 138 -4.69 9.31 -2.84
CA LYS A 138 -5.29 10.64 -2.94
C LYS A 138 -6.79 10.61 -2.67
N ALA A 139 -7.50 9.63 -3.23
CA ALA A 139 -8.94 9.44 -3.00
C ALA A 139 -9.24 9.14 -1.52
N PHE A 140 -8.44 8.27 -0.89
CA PHE A 140 -8.56 7.99 0.54
C PHE A 140 -8.36 9.26 1.39
N VAL A 141 -7.28 9.99 1.13
CA VAL A 141 -6.95 11.24 1.83
C VAL A 141 -8.07 12.28 1.70
N LYS A 142 -8.58 12.50 0.48
CA LYS A 142 -9.67 13.44 0.20
C LYS A 142 -10.92 13.08 0.99
N ASN A 143 -11.30 11.80 0.99
CA ASN A 143 -12.52 11.34 1.65
C ASN A 143 -12.38 11.24 3.18
N LYS A 144 -11.16 11.01 3.70
CA LYS A 144 -10.87 10.94 5.13
C LYS A 144 -11.25 12.22 5.88
N LYS A 145 -11.18 13.40 5.24
CA LYS A 145 -11.60 14.68 5.83
C LYS A 145 -13.05 14.65 6.32
N TYR A 146 -13.92 13.88 5.67
CA TYR A 146 -15.35 13.80 5.98
C TYR A 146 -15.69 12.74 7.04
N TRP A 147 -14.76 11.87 7.42
CA TRP A 147 -15.03 10.78 8.37
C TRP A 147 -14.93 11.18 9.84
N LYS A 148 -14.44 12.40 10.14
CA LYS A 148 -14.46 12.98 11.49
C LYS A 148 -15.76 13.72 11.83
N LEU A 149 -16.72 13.76 10.90
CA LEU A 149 -18.00 14.50 11.04
C LEU A 149 -19.15 13.61 11.56
N LYS A 150 -18.87 12.58 12.35
CA LYS A 150 -19.88 11.78 13.03
C LYS A 150 -19.51 11.58 14.50
#